data_AF-A0AAW0KX27-F1
#
_entry.id   AF-A0AAW0KX27-F1
#
_cell.length_a   1.000
_cell.length_b   1.000
_cell.length_c   1.000
_cell.angle_alpha   90.00
_cell.angle_beta   90.00
_cell.angle_gamma   90.00
#
_symmetry.space_group_name_H-M   'P 1'
#
loop_
_entity.id
_entity.type
_entity.pdbx_description
1 polymer ?
#
loop_
_entity_poly.entity_id
_entity_poly.type
_entity_poly.pdbx_seq_one_letter_code
_entity_poly.pdbx_strand_id
1 'polypeptide(L)'
;MMGWVSCGHPFCRDCWEKYVSVAIEDGVGCLTLRCPEPRCNAVVDRDSIDLFAKKEDKERYSQYLIRSYIESNKNYKWCPSADCEYAMEFCEGGDEECYDVCCHCNNGFCWNCMDDAHRPVDCETVAKWQLKNSSEAENTAWLLVNTKPCPKCGKPIEKNQGCMHMTCRKPCGHEFCWMCLGTWKEHGERTGGFYACNTFQKNKEEGKYNENEDIRKRAKKHLEKYTHYYERWAGNESSRKQAVKDLKQMQNDDMVRLSDLRGATEAELKFITDAWLQIIECRRVLKWTYAYGYYLPEDGDKKAKSKKGFFEYLQGEAESNLERLHHCIEKDIHNYLNKERPEEEFKSFRAKLSSLTTVTGNYFENLVKALENGLEDTSSQEACSSQEACSKIKSRTSKKGRKDYG
;
A
#
# COMPACT_ATOMS: atom_id res chain seq x y z
N MET A 1 -25.83 50.21 1.91
CA MET A 1 -25.97 50.00 0.45
C MET A 1 -26.80 48.73 0.26
N MET A 2 -27.92 48.76 -0.45
CA MET A 2 -28.75 47.57 -0.71
C MET A 2 -27.97 46.60 -1.60
N GLY A 3 -27.94 45.33 -1.24
CA GLY A 3 -27.34 44.26 -2.04
C GLY A 3 -28.39 43.67 -2.98
N TRP A 4 -28.04 43.49 -4.25
CA TRP A 4 -28.97 43.02 -5.28
C TRP A 4 -28.45 41.70 -5.84
N VAL A 5 -29.27 40.66 -5.76
CA VAL A 5 -29.17 39.50 -6.67
C VAL A 5 -29.91 39.88 -7.96
N SER A 6 -29.61 39.21 -9.08
CA SER A 6 -30.15 39.47 -10.43
C SER A 6 -31.68 39.67 -10.53
N CYS A 7 -32.46 39.18 -9.55
CA CYS A 7 -33.92 39.35 -9.47
C CYS A 7 -34.42 40.72 -9.01
N GLY A 8 -33.57 41.59 -8.46
CA GLY A 8 -33.97 42.93 -8.04
C GLY A 8 -34.71 43.04 -6.70
N HIS A 9 -34.87 41.95 -5.93
CA HIS A 9 -35.49 42.00 -4.61
C HIS A 9 -34.57 42.64 -3.56
N PRO A 10 -35.00 43.70 -2.87
CA PRO A 10 -34.13 44.47 -1.99
C PRO A 10 -34.07 43.86 -0.58
N PHE A 11 -32.86 43.48 -0.16
CA PHE A 11 -32.56 43.18 1.24
C PHE A 11 -31.34 44.00 1.70
N CYS A 12 -31.26 44.29 3.00
CA CYS A 12 -30.07 44.96 3.52
C CYS A 12 -28.85 44.04 3.46
N ARG A 13 -27.65 44.63 3.46
CA ARG A 13 -26.40 43.88 3.41
C ARG A 13 -26.30 42.87 4.55
N ASP A 14 -26.59 43.27 5.78
CA ASP A 14 -26.51 42.39 6.95
C ASP A 14 -27.42 41.15 6.86
N CYS A 15 -28.60 41.29 6.24
CA CYS A 15 -29.50 40.16 5.99
C CYS A 15 -28.91 39.21 4.95
N TRP A 16 -28.33 39.73 3.87
CA TRP A 16 -27.63 38.90 2.88
C TRP A 16 -26.41 38.18 3.46
N GLU A 17 -25.59 38.89 4.23
CA GLU A 17 -24.40 38.31 4.88
C GLU A 17 -24.80 37.16 5.82
N LYS A 18 -25.84 37.36 6.65
CA LYS A 18 -26.35 36.30 7.54
C LYS A 18 -26.98 35.14 6.74
N TYR A 19 -27.78 35.44 5.73
CA TYR A 19 -28.46 34.42 4.93
C TYR A 19 -27.45 33.51 4.20
N VAL A 20 -26.45 34.11 3.57
CA VAL A 20 -25.37 33.37 2.89
C VAL A 20 -24.54 32.58 3.89
N SER A 21 -24.17 33.17 5.03
CA SER A 21 -23.37 32.50 6.06
C SER A 21 -24.09 31.27 6.63
N VAL A 22 -25.36 31.41 7.01
CA VAL A 22 -26.19 30.28 7.49
C VAL A 22 -26.31 29.20 6.41
N ALA A 23 -26.59 29.57 5.16
CA ALA A 23 -26.69 28.59 4.08
C ALA A 23 -25.39 27.81 3.84
N ILE A 24 -24.23 28.45 4.01
CA ILE A 24 -22.91 27.81 3.89
C ILE A 24 -22.62 26.93 5.11
N GLU A 25 -22.97 27.37 6.32
CA GLU A 25 -22.86 26.58 7.55
C GLU A 25 -23.75 25.32 7.51
N ASP A 26 -24.94 25.42 6.90
CA ASP A 26 -25.86 24.30 6.68
C ASP A 26 -25.33 23.27 5.66
N GLY A 27 -24.29 23.61 4.88
CA GLY A 27 -23.53 22.69 4.03
C GLY A 27 -23.78 22.84 2.53
N VAL A 28 -23.71 21.73 1.79
CA VAL A 28 -23.71 21.72 0.30
C VAL A 28 -24.96 22.30 -0.36
N GLY A 29 -26.05 22.47 0.40
CA GLY A 29 -27.28 23.11 -0.07
C GLY A 29 -27.06 24.54 -0.59
N CYS A 30 -26.03 25.24 -0.08
CA CYS A 30 -25.65 26.57 -0.54
C CYS A 30 -25.36 26.66 -2.05
N LEU A 31 -24.96 25.56 -2.71
CA LEU A 31 -24.71 25.53 -4.16
C LEU A 31 -25.96 25.73 -5.01
N THR A 32 -27.14 25.57 -4.40
CA THR A 32 -28.45 25.74 -5.04
C THR A 32 -29.26 26.88 -4.42
N LEU A 33 -28.61 27.73 -3.63
CA LEU A 33 -29.23 28.82 -2.86
C LEU A 33 -30.02 29.76 -3.77
N ARG A 34 -31.20 30.15 -3.29
CA ARG A 34 -32.14 31.02 -4.01
C ARG A 34 -32.32 32.33 -3.27
N CYS A 35 -32.94 33.29 -3.96
CA CYS A 35 -33.39 34.53 -3.33
C CYS A 35 -34.25 34.24 -2.08
N PRO A 36 -34.08 34.99 -0.97
CA PRO A 36 -34.91 34.84 0.23
C PRO A 36 -36.41 35.10 0.02
N GLU A 37 -36.79 35.75 -1.09
CA GLU A 37 -38.19 35.98 -1.45
C GLU A 37 -38.90 34.65 -1.79
N PRO A 38 -39.93 34.22 -1.05
CA PRO A 38 -40.50 32.85 -1.13
C PRO A 38 -40.98 32.37 -2.51
N ARG A 39 -41.26 33.29 -3.44
CA ARG A 39 -41.71 32.95 -4.81
C ARG A 39 -40.65 33.21 -5.88
N CYS A 40 -39.45 33.63 -5.48
CA CYS A 40 -38.37 33.95 -6.40
C CYS A 40 -37.42 32.76 -6.57
N ASN A 41 -37.24 32.31 -7.81
CA ASN A 41 -36.34 31.21 -8.16
C ASN A 41 -34.94 31.67 -8.61
N ALA A 42 -34.61 32.95 -8.45
CA ALA A 42 -33.31 33.47 -8.84
C ALA A 42 -32.21 32.82 -8.00
N VAL A 43 -31.17 32.34 -8.68
CA VAL A 43 -29.99 31.73 -8.06
C VAL A 43 -29.14 32.82 -7.44
N VAL A 44 -28.62 32.54 -6.24
CA VAL A 44 -27.50 33.31 -5.68
C VAL A 44 -26.22 32.77 -6.31
N ASP A 45 -25.71 33.48 -7.31
CA ASP A 45 -24.51 33.07 -8.05
C ASP A 45 -23.22 33.28 -7.24
N ARG A 46 -22.10 32.78 -7.78
CA ARG A 46 -20.79 32.90 -7.14
C ARG A 46 -20.42 34.35 -6.85
N ASP A 47 -20.73 35.27 -7.76
CA ASP A 47 -20.43 36.69 -7.60
C ASP A 47 -21.20 37.29 -6.42
N SER A 48 -22.46 36.90 -6.24
CA SER A 48 -23.29 37.28 -5.08
C SER A 48 -22.74 36.68 -3.78
N ILE A 49 -22.35 35.39 -3.79
CA ILE A 49 -21.70 34.75 -2.63
C ILE A 49 -20.40 35.48 -2.29
N ASP A 50 -19.56 35.80 -3.27
CA ASP A 50 -18.30 36.52 -3.08
C ASP A 50 -18.52 37.97 -2.59
N LEU A 51 -19.66 38.56 -2.86
CA LEU A 51 -20.01 39.89 -2.36
C LEU A 51 -20.42 39.90 -0.88
N PHE A 52 -21.16 38.88 -0.43
CA PHE A 52 -21.78 38.86 0.91
C PHE A 52 -21.12 37.89 1.91
N ALA A 53 -20.40 36.87 1.45
CA ALA A 53 -19.74 35.91 2.34
C ALA A 53 -18.47 36.51 2.97
N LYS A 54 -18.18 36.10 4.21
CA LYS A 54 -16.88 36.34 4.86
C LYS A 54 -15.82 35.46 4.22
N LYS A 55 -14.54 35.78 4.45
CA LYS A 55 -13.40 35.03 3.88
C LYS A 55 -13.49 33.51 4.13
N GLU A 56 -13.77 33.11 5.36
CA GLU A 56 -13.90 31.70 5.76
C GLU A 56 -15.05 30.99 5.01
N ASP A 57 -16.19 31.67 4.87
CA ASP A 57 -17.36 31.13 4.17
C ASP A 57 -17.12 31.03 2.66
N LYS A 58 -16.34 31.95 2.06
CA LYS A 58 -15.92 31.83 0.65
C LYS A 58 -15.05 30.60 0.41
N GLU A 59 -14.14 30.31 1.33
CA GLU A 59 -13.28 29.13 1.26
C GLU A 59 -14.12 27.85 1.37
N ARG A 60 -15.07 27.79 2.31
CA ARG A 60 -16.02 26.67 2.45
C ARG A 60 -16.91 26.49 1.21
N TYR A 61 -17.50 27.57 0.70
CA TYR A 61 -18.31 27.52 -0.51
C TYR A 61 -17.50 27.01 -1.70
N SER A 62 -16.26 27.48 -1.85
CA SER A 62 -15.36 27.01 -2.91
C SER A 62 -15.04 25.52 -2.76
N GLN A 63 -14.82 25.03 -1.54
CA GLN A 63 -14.63 23.60 -1.25
C GLN A 63 -15.87 22.78 -1.63
N TYR A 64 -17.08 23.22 -1.27
CA TYR A 64 -18.31 22.55 -1.67
C TYR A 64 -18.49 22.51 -3.18
N LEU A 65 -18.19 23.60 -3.88
CA LEU A 65 -18.28 23.68 -5.34
C LEU A 65 -17.30 22.71 -6.02
N ILE A 66 -16.05 22.69 -5.58
CA ILE A 66 -15.02 21.77 -6.10
C ILE A 66 -15.44 20.32 -5.84
N ARG A 67 -15.94 20.03 -4.64
CA ARG A 67 -16.41 18.70 -4.25
C ARG A 67 -17.58 18.22 -5.08
N SER A 68 -18.58 19.08 -5.28
CA SER A 68 -19.71 18.77 -6.16
C SER A 68 -19.25 18.50 -7.60
N TYR A 69 -18.32 19.29 -8.13
CA TYR A 69 -17.76 19.07 -9.47
C TYR A 69 -17.06 17.71 -9.58
N ILE A 70 -16.18 17.38 -8.65
CA ILE A 70 -15.42 16.12 -8.65
C ILE A 70 -16.35 14.92 -8.48
N GLU A 71 -17.25 14.94 -7.50
CA GLU A 71 -18.17 13.82 -7.22
C GLU A 71 -19.18 13.60 -8.36
N SER A 72 -19.47 14.63 -9.15
CA SER A 72 -20.34 14.52 -10.34
C SER A 72 -19.63 13.96 -11.58
N ASN A 73 -18.30 13.90 -11.60
CA ASN A 73 -17.52 13.51 -12.78
C ASN A 73 -16.83 12.17 -12.58
N LYS A 74 -17.20 11.18 -13.41
CA LYS A 74 -16.65 9.81 -13.36
C LYS A 74 -15.12 9.73 -13.56
N ASN A 75 -14.51 10.73 -14.19
CA ASN A 75 -13.06 10.77 -14.46
C ASN A 75 -12.27 11.38 -13.30
N TYR A 76 -12.93 11.90 -12.26
CA TYR A 76 -12.28 12.45 -11.09
C TYR A 76 -12.68 11.70 -9.84
N LYS A 77 -11.71 11.42 -8.97
CA LYS A 77 -11.93 10.78 -7.67
C LYS A 77 -11.04 11.42 -6.61
N TRP A 78 -11.59 11.60 -5.42
CA TRP A 78 -10.82 12.02 -4.26
C TRP A 78 -9.84 10.93 -3.85
N CYS A 79 -8.66 11.32 -3.38
CA CYS A 79 -7.74 10.40 -2.73
C CYS A 79 -8.42 9.81 -1.48
N PRO A 80 -8.41 8.48 -1.27
CA PRO A 80 -9.04 7.86 -0.11
C PRO A 80 -8.22 8.01 1.19
N SER A 81 -7.01 8.57 1.12
CA SER A 81 -6.15 8.74 2.29
C SER A 81 -6.73 9.76 3.27
N ALA A 82 -6.69 9.45 4.56
CA ALA A 82 -7.05 10.41 5.60
C ALA A 82 -6.17 11.66 5.48
N ASP A 83 -6.77 12.84 5.68
CA ASP A 83 -6.11 14.14 5.63
C ASP A 83 -5.52 14.52 4.25
N CYS A 84 -5.92 13.83 3.17
CA CYS A 84 -5.52 14.16 1.80
C CYS A 84 -6.66 14.85 1.04
N GLU A 85 -6.45 16.09 0.62
CA GLU A 85 -7.41 16.89 -0.16
C GLU A 85 -7.11 16.89 -1.66
N TYR A 86 -6.28 15.95 -2.15
CA TYR A 86 -6.01 15.85 -3.58
C TYR A 86 -7.12 15.06 -4.29
N ALA A 87 -7.56 15.61 -5.42
CA ALA A 87 -8.38 14.89 -6.40
C ALA A 87 -7.50 14.42 -7.55
N MET A 88 -7.79 13.21 -8.02
CA MET A 88 -7.07 12.55 -9.09
C MET A 88 -7.95 12.54 -10.34
N GLU A 89 -7.33 12.77 -11.50
CA GLU A 89 -7.95 12.56 -12.81
C GLU A 89 -7.48 11.22 -13.38
N PHE A 90 -8.41 10.41 -13.88
CA PHE A 90 -8.09 9.17 -14.58
C PHE A 90 -8.13 9.39 -16.08
N CYS A 91 -6.95 9.36 -16.69
CA CYS A 91 -6.81 9.40 -18.14
C CYS A 91 -7.05 8.00 -18.70
N GLU A 92 -8.23 7.75 -19.28
CA GLU A 92 -8.50 6.54 -20.06
C GLU A 92 -7.53 6.50 -21.26
N GLY A 93 -6.63 5.50 -21.29
CA GLY A 93 -5.60 5.38 -22.34
C GLY A 93 -4.35 4.55 -21.99
N GLY A 94 -4.32 3.87 -20.84
CA GLY A 94 -3.29 2.86 -20.49
C GLY A 94 -3.74 1.43 -20.77
N ASP A 95 -2.86 0.45 -20.52
CA ASP A 95 -3.17 -1.00 -20.58
C ASP A 95 -4.52 -1.28 -19.88
N GLU A 96 -5.45 -1.91 -20.60
CA GLU A 96 -6.89 -2.02 -20.27
C GLU A 96 -7.21 -2.70 -18.92
N GLU A 97 -6.21 -3.18 -18.18
CA GLU A 97 -6.36 -4.03 -16.99
C GLU A 97 -5.70 -3.49 -15.71
N CYS A 98 -4.98 -2.35 -15.76
CA CYS A 98 -4.33 -1.77 -14.57
C CYS A 98 -5.07 -0.52 -14.06
N TYR A 99 -5.79 -0.68 -12.93
CA TYR A 99 -6.52 0.41 -12.27
C TYR A 99 -5.75 1.06 -11.11
N ASP A 100 -4.57 0.56 -10.75
CA ASP A 100 -3.78 1.10 -9.64
C ASP A 100 -3.25 2.50 -9.99
N VAL A 101 -3.58 3.49 -9.17
CA VAL A 101 -3.11 4.87 -9.28
C VAL A 101 -2.39 5.29 -8.02
N CYS A 102 -1.46 6.25 -8.14
CA CYS A 102 -0.72 6.79 -7.01
C CYS A 102 -0.97 8.30 -6.89
N CYS A 103 -1.42 8.73 -5.72
CA CYS A 103 -1.60 10.15 -5.41
C CYS A 103 -0.26 10.82 -5.08
N HIS A 104 -0.20 12.15 -5.19
CA HIS A 104 0.96 12.95 -4.75
C HIS A 104 1.27 12.82 -3.26
N CYS A 105 0.32 12.39 -2.42
CA CYS A 105 0.58 12.04 -1.03
C CYS A 105 1.24 10.66 -0.85
N ASN A 106 1.61 10.00 -1.95
CA ASN A 106 2.13 8.62 -2.03
C ASN A 106 1.13 7.53 -1.62
N ASN A 107 -0.16 7.85 -1.51
CA ASN A 107 -1.19 6.83 -1.30
C ASN A 107 -1.53 6.17 -2.64
N GLY A 108 -1.23 4.87 -2.76
CA GLY A 108 -1.63 4.04 -3.89
C GLY A 108 -2.99 3.39 -3.64
N PHE A 109 -3.90 3.49 -4.60
CA PHE A 109 -5.23 2.88 -4.52
C PHE A 109 -5.71 2.41 -5.89
N CYS A 110 -6.62 1.46 -5.92
CA CYS A 110 -7.27 1.02 -7.14
C CYS A 110 -8.38 2.01 -7.53
N TRP A 111 -8.30 2.57 -8.73
CA TRP A 111 -9.31 3.48 -9.26
C TRP A 111 -10.70 2.82 -9.31
N ASN A 112 -10.79 1.52 -9.60
CA ASN A 112 -12.06 0.84 -9.77
C ASN A 112 -12.82 0.62 -8.44
N CYS A 113 -12.16 0.02 -7.43
CA CYS A 113 -12.81 -0.36 -6.18
C CYS A 113 -12.50 0.54 -4.98
N MET A 114 -11.55 1.49 -5.10
CA MET A 114 -11.10 2.41 -4.05
C MET A 114 -10.36 1.76 -2.87
N ASP A 115 -10.11 0.46 -2.90
CA ASP A 115 -9.20 -0.22 -1.96
C ASP A 115 -7.73 0.15 -2.20
N ASP A 116 -6.87 -0.18 -1.24
CA ASP A 116 -5.40 -0.12 -1.38
C ASP A 116 -4.96 -0.80 -2.67
N ALA A 117 -4.02 -0.19 -3.40
CA ALA A 117 -3.56 -0.65 -4.71
C ALA A 117 -3.24 -2.15 -4.65
N HIS A 118 -3.79 -2.94 -5.57
CA HIS A 118 -3.84 -4.39 -5.41
C HIS A 118 -3.39 -5.23 -6.61
N ARG A 119 -2.79 -4.63 -7.64
CA ARG A 119 -2.07 -5.37 -8.70
C ARG A 119 -1.04 -6.34 -8.08
N PRO A 120 -1.04 -7.64 -8.44
CA PRO A 120 -1.67 -8.26 -9.62
C PRO A 120 -3.05 -8.91 -9.37
N VAL A 121 -3.65 -8.70 -8.21
CA VAL A 121 -4.91 -9.35 -7.83
C VAL A 121 -6.09 -8.53 -8.32
N ASP A 122 -7.15 -9.18 -8.80
CA ASP A 122 -8.35 -8.53 -9.30
C ASP A 122 -9.25 -7.98 -8.17
N CYS A 123 -10.12 -7.02 -8.51
CA CYS A 123 -11.04 -6.39 -7.55
C CYS A 123 -12.01 -7.39 -6.91
N GLU A 124 -12.41 -8.45 -7.61
CA GLU A 124 -13.38 -9.44 -7.10
C GLU A 124 -12.74 -10.28 -5.98
N THR A 125 -11.52 -10.74 -6.18
CA THR A 125 -10.74 -11.47 -5.16
C THR A 125 -10.48 -10.58 -3.93
N VAL A 126 -10.15 -9.30 -4.13
CA VAL A 126 -9.98 -8.33 -3.04
C VAL A 126 -11.27 -8.16 -2.25
N ALA A 127 -12.40 -7.93 -2.92
CA ALA A 127 -13.69 -7.76 -2.26
C ALA A 127 -14.09 -9.00 -1.44
N LYS A 128 -13.88 -10.21 -1.99
CA LYS A 128 -14.12 -11.47 -1.27
C LYS A 128 -13.26 -11.57 -0.01
N TRP A 129 -11.98 -11.23 -0.10
CA TRP A 129 -11.06 -11.26 1.04
C TRP A 129 -11.45 -10.26 2.13
N GLN A 130 -11.78 -9.02 1.74
CA GLN A 130 -12.20 -7.97 2.69
C GLN A 130 -13.50 -8.34 3.41
N LEU A 131 -14.49 -8.85 2.66
CA LEU A 131 -15.74 -9.34 3.25
C LEU A 131 -15.47 -10.46 4.26
N LYS A 132 -14.61 -11.43 3.90
CA LYS A 132 -14.23 -12.52 4.80
C LYS A 132 -13.57 -12.01 6.08
N ASN A 133 -12.65 -11.05 5.95
CA ASN A 133 -11.98 -10.46 7.09
C ASN A 133 -12.97 -9.72 7.99
N SER A 134 -13.95 -9.00 7.44
CA SER A 134 -14.97 -8.31 8.25
C SER A 134 -15.83 -9.27 9.07
N SER A 135 -16.15 -10.46 8.54
CA SER A 135 -16.95 -11.46 9.25
C SER A 135 -16.17 -12.30 10.26
N GLU A 136 -14.85 -12.44 10.10
CA GLU A 136 -14.01 -13.36 10.89
C GLU A 136 -13.09 -12.62 11.87
N ALA A 137 -12.86 -11.31 11.69
CA ALA A 137 -11.94 -10.52 12.53
C ALA A 137 -12.45 -10.24 13.95
N GLU A 138 -13.75 -10.44 14.23
CA GLU A 138 -14.32 -10.22 15.56
C GLU A 138 -13.79 -11.22 16.61
N ASN A 139 -13.25 -12.38 16.19
CA ASN A 139 -12.78 -13.42 17.11
C ASN A 139 -11.25 -13.49 17.28
N THR A 140 -10.60 -12.44 17.80
CA THR A 140 -9.19 -12.41 18.28
C THR A 140 -8.06 -12.22 17.25
N ALA A 141 -8.16 -11.24 16.35
CA ALA A 141 -7.09 -10.92 15.39
C ALA A 141 -5.94 -10.03 15.94
N TRP A 142 -6.16 -9.23 16.99
CA TRP A 142 -5.15 -8.27 17.49
C TRP A 142 -4.09 -8.91 18.41
N LEU A 143 -4.47 -9.96 19.16
CA LEU A 143 -3.60 -10.64 20.14
C LEU A 143 -2.55 -11.55 19.49
N LEU A 144 -2.80 -12.07 18.28
CA LEU A 144 -1.92 -12.99 17.55
C LEU A 144 -0.78 -12.29 16.78
N VAL A 145 -0.97 -11.03 16.37
CA VAL A 145 -0.12 -10.39 15.36
C VAL A 145 1.03 -9.58 15.95
N ASN A 146 0.81 -8.95 17.12
CA ASN A 146 1.74 -7.94 17.65
C ASN A 146 2.70 -8.49 18.70
N THR A 147 2.34 -9.58 19.38
CA THR A 147 3.15 -10.18 20.43
C THR A 147 3.21 -11.70 20.26
N LYS A 148 4.42 -12.25 20.13
CA LYS A 148 4.65 -13.70 20.08
C LYS A 148 5.75 -14.09 21.08
N PRO A 149 5.68 -15.26 21.74
CA PRO A 149 6.77 -15.75 22.57
C PRO A 149 7.95 -16.21 21.72
N CYS A 150 9.19 -16.01 22.20
CA CYS A 150 10.37 -16.58 21.57
C CYS A 150 10.28 -18.12 21.54
N PRO A 151 10.48 -18.78 20.38
CA PRO A 151 10.36 -20.23 20.26
C PRO A 151 11.40 -21.00 21.12
N LYS A 152 12.53 -20.37 21.44
CA LYS A 152 13.60 -20.99 22.24
C LYS A 152 13.47 -20.76 23.75
N CYS A 153 13.03 -19.57 24.17
CA CYS A 153 13.07 -19.19 25.60
C CYS A 153 11.74 -18.73 26.19
N GLY A 154 10.67 -18.66 25.39
CA GLY A 154 9.32 -18.30 25.83
C GLY A 154 9.11 -16.83 26.17
N LYS A 155 10.17 -15.99 26.20
CA LYS A 155 10.04 -14.56 26.50
C LYS A 155 9.12 -13.88 25.47
N PRO A 156 8.17 -13.03 25.90
CA PRO A 156 7.32 -12.29 24.97
C PRO A 156 8.18 -11.31 24.15
N ILE A 157 7.94 -11.29 22.85
CA ILE A 157 8.56 -10.37 21.89
C ILE A 157 7.43 -9.56 21.26
N GLU A 158 7.59 -8.24 21.27
CA GLU A 158 6.73 -7.32 20.54
C GLU A 158 7.37 -7.01 19.18
N LYS A 159 6.56 -6.99 18.12
CA LYS A 159 7.05 -6.65 16.78
C LYS A 159 7.26 -5.14 16.66
N ASN A 160 8.51 -4.71 16.75
CA ASN A 160 8.90 -3.29 16.64
C ASN A 160 9.70 -2.97 15.37
N GLN A 161 9.78 -3.92 14.43
CA GLN A 161 10.55 -3.88 13.20
C GLN A 161 9.74 -4.44 12.03
N GLY A 162 10.07 -4.01 10.82
CA GLY A 162 9.40 -4.41 9.60
C GLY A 162 9.89 -5.76 9.04
N CYS A 163 11.16 -6.13 9.25
CA CYS A 163 11.68 -7.40 8.74
C CYS A 163 11.12 -8.61 9.52
N MET A 164 10.84 -9.71 8.81
CA MET A 164 10.38 -10.96 9.44
C MET A 164 11.51 -11.75 10.09
N HIS A 165 12.77 -11.40 9.81
CA HIS A 165 13.94 -11.92 10.50
C HIS A 165 14.07 -11.26 11.88
N MET A 166 13.74 -12.01 12.94
CA MET A 166 13.82 -11.51 14.30
C MET A 166 14.95 -12.18 15.09
N THR A 167 15.64 -11.39 15.89
CA THR A 167 16.66 -11.86 16.84
C THR A 167 16.16 -11.62 18.26
N CYS A 168 16.03 -12.68 19.06
CA CYS A 168 15.63 -12.57 20.45
C CYS A 168 16.70 -11.81 21.26
N ARG A 169 16.25 -10.87 22.12
CA ARG A 169 17.14 -10.08 22.98
C ARG A 169 18.01 -10.97 23.87
N LYS A 170 19.22 -10.51 24.17
CA LYS A 170 20.17 -11.21 25.05
C LYS A 170 19.53 -11.49 26.43
N PRO A 171 19.87 -12.62 27.08
CA PRO A 171 20.95 -13.56 26.74
C PRO A 171 20.59 -14.63 25.69
N CYS A 172 19.37 -14.65 25.13
CA CYS A 172 18.94 -15.74 24.23
C CYS A 172 19.62 -15.69 22.85
N GLY A 173 19.58 -14.54 22.17
CA GLY A 173 20.24 -14.34 20.86
C GLY A 173 19.73 -15.22 19.71
N HIS A 174 18.63 -15.94 19.88
CA HIS A 174 18.10 -16.85 18.86
C HIS A 174 17.44 -16.09 17.71
N GLU A 175 17.76 -16.49 16.48
CA GLU A 175 17.24 -15.91 15.24
C GLU A 175 16.14 -16.81 14.65
N PHE A 176 14.98 -16.23 14.38
CA PHE A 176 13.80 -16.96 13.95
C PHE A 176 12.91 -16.11 13.01
N CYS A 177 12.02 -16.77 12.28
CA CYS A 177 11.02 -16.11 11.44
C CYS A 177 9.79 -15.73 12.26
N TRP A 178 9.35 -14.47 12.18
CA TRP A 178 8.16 -13.99 12.92
C TRP A 178 6.85 -14.71 12.52
N MET A 179 6.77 -15.17 11.26
CA MET A 179 5.55 -15.79 10.75
C MET A 179 5.38 -17.21 11.28
N CYS A 180 6.36 -18.09 11.05
CA CYS A 180 6.26 -19.50 11.40
C CYS A 180 6.91 -19.88 12.74
N LEU A 181 7.64 -18.96 13.39
CA LEU A 181 8.46 -19.21 14.58
C LEU A 181 9.58 -20.25 14.41
N GLY A 182 9.85 -20.66 13.17
CA GLY A 182 10.95 -21.57 12.82
C GLY A 182 12.32 -20.88 12.84
N THR A 183 13.37 -21.69 12.93
CA THR A 183 14.76 -21.20 12.96
C THR A 183 15.09 -20.47 11.67
N TRP A 184 15.70 -19.27 11.77
CA TRP A 184 16.01 -18.48 10.57
C TRP A 184 17.03 -19.17 9.64
N LYS A 185 17.99 -19.91 10.21
CA LYS A 185 18.97 -20.69 9.43
C LYS A 185 18.36 -21.76 8.52
N GLU A 186 17.14 -22.21 8.85
CA GLU A 186 16.39 -23.18 8.05
C GLU A 186 15.53 -22.51 6.97
N HIS A 187 15.56 -21.17 6.86
CA HIS A 187 14.93 -20.39 5.80
C HIS A 187 15.93 -20.12 4.65
N GLY A 188 16.50 -21.19 4.08
CA GLY A 188 17.44 -21.12 2.95
C GLY A 188 17.18 -22.20 1.89
N GLU A 189 17.87 -22.12 0.75
CA GLU A 189 17.68 -22.99 -0.42
C GLU A 189 17.77 -24.51 -0.12
N ARG A 190 18.55 -24.90 0.90
CA ARG A 190 18.85 -26.31 1.22
C ARG A 190 17.77 -27.08 2.00
N THR A 191 16.77 -26.40 2.55
CA THR A 191 15.79 -27.01 3.48
C THR A 191 14.34 -26.91 2.97
N GLY A 192 14.14 -26.45 1.73
CA GLY A 192 12.82 -25.99 1.26
C GLY A 192 12.44 -24.61 1.83
N GLY A 193 13.28 -24.03 2.69
CA GLY A 193 13.33 -22.63 3.11
C GLY A 193 12.00 -21.88 3.22
N PHE A 194 11.95 -20.74 2.53
CA PHE A 194 10.77 -19.86 2.45
C PHE A 194 9.58 -20.54 1.74
N TYR A 195 9.83 -21.45 0.79
CA TYR A 195 8.80 -22.21 0.09
C TYR A 195 7.98 -23.12 1.03
N ALA A 196 8.61 -23.68 2.06
CA ALA A 196 7.88 -24.44 3.08
C ALA A 196 7.12 -23.51 4.07
N CYS A 197 7.61 -22.29 4.27
CA CYS A 197 7.03 -21.31 5.20
C CYS A 197 5.78 -20.61 4.62
N ASN A 198 5.73 -20.30 3.33
CA ASN A 198 4.55 -19.67 2.72
C ASN A 198 3.44 -20.69 2.38
N THR A 199 3.79 -21.94 2.12
CA THR A 199 2.85 -23.02 1.76
C THR A 199 1.99 -23.47 2.96
N PHE A 200 0.68 -23.64 2.75
CA PHE A 200 -0.21 -24.24 3.75
C PHE A 200 -0.18 -25.78 3.65
N GLN A 201 0.46 -26.46 4.61
CA GLN A 201 0.54 -27.93 4.65
C GLN A 201 -0.65 -28.53 5.41
N LYS A 202 -1.40 -29.44 4.77
CA LYS A 202 -2.49 -30.21 5.40
C LYS A 202 -1.88 -31.32 6.26
N ASN A 203 -2.15 -31.35 7.56
CA ASN A 203 -1.92 -32.57 8.36
C ASN A 203 -2.87 -33.67 7.86
N LYS A 204 -2.33 -34.73 7.26
CA LYS A 204 -3.08 -35.92 6.84
C LYS A 204 -3.20 -36.88 8.02
N GLU A 205 -4.23 -36.72 8.84
CA GLU A 205 -4.68 -37.81 9.70
C GLU A 205 -5.69 -38.65 8.89
N GLU A 206 -5.23 -39.77 8.33
CA GLU A 206 -6.08 -40.73 7.62
C GLU A 206 -6.81 -41.63 8.64
N GLY A 207 -8.14 -41.53 8.68
CA GLY A 207 -9.01 -42.37 9.51
C GLY A 207 -10.47 -42.25 9.07
N LYS A 208 -11.27 -43.30 9.32
CA LYS A 208 -12.74 -43.24 9.14
C LYS A 208 -13.34 -42.56 10.36
N TYR A 209 -13.96 -41.39 10.17
CA TYR A 209 -14.62 -40.63 11.23
C TYR A 209 -16.13 -40.62 11.02
N ASN A 210 -16.88 -40.23 12.06
CA ASN A 210 -18.33 -40.05 11.97
C ASN A 210 -18.68 -38.64 11.44
N GLU A 211 -19.91 -38.46 10.95
CA GLU A 211 -20.33 -37.25 10.22
C GLU A 211 -20.14 -35.94 11.01
N ASN A 212 -20.42 -35.95 12.31
CA ASN A 212 -20.21 -34.79 13.20
C ASN A 212 -18.73 -34.45 13.41
N GLU A 213 -17.86 -35.46 13.47
CA GLU A 213 -16.42 -35.28 13.62
C GLU A 213 -15.78 -34.82 12.30
N ASP A 214 -16.32 -35.25 11.16
CA ASP A 214 -15.96 -34.73 9.83
C ASP A 214 -16.32 -33.25 9.67
N ILE A 215 -17.51 -32.82 10.13
CA ILE A 215 -17.91 -31.40 10.11
C ILE A 215 -16.93 -30.56 10.96
N ARG A 216 -16.63 -31.02 12.19
CA ARG A 216 -15.68 -30.33 13.09
C ARG A 216 -14.27 -30.24 12.49
N LYS A 217 -13.77 -31.30 11.87
CA LYS A 217 -12.46 -31.31 11.21
C LYS A 217 -12.41 -30.39 10.01
N ARG A 218 -13.46 -30.36 9.18
CA ARG A 218 -13.56 -29.42 8.06
C ARG A 218 -13.56 -27.99 8.56
N ALA A 219 -14.36 -27.66 9.58
CA ALA A 219 -14.39 -26.33 10.18
C ALA A 219 -13.01 -25.93 10.74
N LYS A 220 -12.33 -26.82 11.48
CA LYS A 220 -10.98 -26.58 12.00
C LYS A 220 -9.97 -26.31 10.87
N LYS A 221 -9.98 -27.12 9.81
CA LYS A 221 -9.11 -26.95 8.65
C LYS A 221 -9.36 -25.64 7.90
N HIS A 222 -10.62 -25.24 7.76
CA HIS A 222 -10.98 -23.94 7.18
C HIS A 222 -10.45 -22.78 8.02
N LEU A 223 -10.56 -22.86 9.35
CA LEU A 223 -10.03 -21.87 10.26
C LEU A 223 -8.49 -21.81 10.21
N GLU A 224 -7.81 -22.95 10.26
CA GLU A 224 -6.33 -23.02 10.14
C GLU A 224 -5.83 -22.40 8.83
N LYS A 225 -6.50 -22.72 7.72
CA LYS A 225 -6.18 -22.11 6.43
C LYS A 225 -6.38 -20.60 6.49
N TYR A 226 -7.53 -20.13 6.95
CA TYR A 226 -7.80 -18.70 7.06
C TYR A 226 -6.75 -17.99 7.91
N THR A 227 -6.44 -18.50 9.10
CA THR A 227 -5.41 -17.94 9.99
C THR A 227 -4.04 -17.88 9.31
N HIS A 228 -3.62 -18.93 8.59
CA HIS A 228 -2.35 -18.96 7.87
C HIS A 228 -2.21 -17.82 6.86
N TYR A 229 -3.23 -17.61 6.03
CA TYR A 229 -3.21 -16.56 5.00
C TYR A 229 -3.45 -15.17 5.60
N TYR A 230 -4.33 -15.05 6.59
CA TYR A 230 -4.61 -13.79 7.28
C TYR A 230 -3.39 -13.24 8.01
N GLU A 231 -2.66 -14.08 8.76
CA GLU A 231 -1.46 -13.64 9.46
C GLU A 231 -0.41 -13.08 8.49
N ARG A 232 -0.23 -13.71 7.32
CA ARG A 232 0.74 -13.27 6.30
C ARG A 232 0.28 -12.02 5.55
N TRP A 233 -1.01 -11.91 5.25
CA TRP A 233 -1.61 -10.69 4.71
C TRP A 233 -1.43 -9.50 5.66
N ALA A 234 -1.86 -9.65 6.92
CA ALA A 234 -1.77 -8.61 7.94
C ALA A 234 -0.31 -8.31 8.32
N GLY A 235 0.53 -9.33 8.36
CA GLY A 235 1.96 -9.22 8.63
C GLY A 235 2.69 -8.37 7.59
N ASN A 236 2.39 -8.57 6.29
CA ASN A 236 2.96 -7.76 5.23
C ASN A 236 2.44 -6.31 5.26
N GLU A 237 1.16 -6.09 5.56
CA GLU A 237 0.61 -4.74 5.73
C GLU A 237 1.29 -3.99 6.89
N SER A 238 1.43 -4.65 8.05
CA SER A 238 2.12 -4.09 9.22
C SER A 238 3.58 -3.74 8.89
N SER A 239 4.27 -4.64 8.19
CA SER A 239 5.67 -4.43 7.78
C SER A 239 5.82 -3.32 6.75
N ARG A 240 4.86 -3.17 5.83
CA ARG A 240 4.79 -2.06 4.87
C ARG A 240 4.64 -0.72 5.62
N LYS A 241 3.71 -0.65 6.57
CA LYS A 241 3.51 0.56 7.40
C LYS A 241 4.76 0.93 8.19
N GLN A 242 5.47 -0.06 8.72
CA GLN A 242 6.74 0.19 9.41
C GLN A 242 7.81 0.70 8.43
N ALA A 243 7.98 0.08 7.27
CA ALA A 243 8.92 0.55 6.24
C ALA A 243 8.64 1.99 5.76
N VAL A 244 7.36 2.40 5.66
CA VAL A 244 6.98 3.79 5.36
C VAL A 244 7.43 4.75 6.47
N LYS A 245 7.30 4.36 7.75
CA LYS A 245 7.79 5.15 8.88
C LYS A 245 9.31 5.25 8.86
N ASP A 246 9.99 4.13 8.65
CA ASP A 246 11.45 4.05 8.61
C ASP A 246 12.02 4.86 7.44
N LEU A 247 11.36 4.86 6.28
CA LEU A 247 11.72 5.73 5.14
C LEU A 247 11.60 7.21 5.49
N LYS A 248 10.51 7.63 6.13
CA LYS A 248 10.33 9.02 6.57
C LYS A 248 11.40 9.42 7.58
N GLN A 249 11.69 8.55 8.55
CA GLN A 249 12.75 8.76 9.53
C GLN A 249 14.13 8.86 8.85
N MET A 250 14.39 7.98 7.88
CA MET A 250 15.62 7.97 7.10
C MET A 250 15.81 9.28 6.33
N GLN A 251 14.77 9.77 5.64
CA GLN A 251 14.83 11.01 4.86
C GLN A 251 14.99 12.26 5.74
N ASN A 252 14.34 12.30 6.90
CA ASN A 252 14.36 13.49 7.75
C ASN A 252 15.65 13.61 8.57
N ASP A 253 16.19 12.49 9.07
CA ASP A 253 17.27 12.52 10.05
C ASP A 253 18.55 11.82 9.55
N ASP A 254 18.44 10.55 9.15
CA ASP A 254 19.62 9.71 8.94
C ASP A 254 20.34 9.99 7.60
N MET A 255 19.62 10.44 6.56
CA MET A 255 20.23 10.87 5.30
C MET A 255 21.08 12.13 5.48
N VAL A 256 20.64 13.08 6.31
CA VAL A 256 21.42 14.28 6.63
C VAL A 256 22.70 13.90 7.37
N ARG A 257 22.59 13.01 8.37
CA ARG A 257 23.76 12.49 9.10
C ARG A 257 24.74 11.77 8.18
N LEU A 258 24.26 10.94 7.25
CA LEU A 258 25.12 10.26 6.27
C LEU A 258 25.80 11.23 5.32
N SER A 259 25.06 12.24 4.85
CA SER A 259 25.60 13.31 4.01
C SER A 259 26.76 14.02 4.71
N ASP A 260 26.55 14.43 5.98
CA ASP A 260 27.56 15.15 6.75
C ASP A 260 28.81 14.30 7.05
N LEU A 261 28.62 13.03 7.44
CA LEU A 261 29.72 12.11 7.74
C LEU A 261 30.56 11.74 6.51
N ARG A 262 30.00 11.85 5.30
CA ARG A 262 30.63 11.34 4.08
C ARG A 262 30.93 12.41 3.04
N GLY A 263 30.43 13.63 3.21
CA GLY A 263 30.43 14.64 2.16
C GLY A 263 29.66 14.19 0.92
N ALA A 264 28.69 13.30 1.07
CA ALA A 264 27.92 12.72 -0.04
C ALA A 264 26.69 13.57 -0.35
N THR A 265 26.37 13.72 -1.63
CA THR A 265 25.18 14.42 -2.08
C THR A 265 23.91 13.58 -1.92
N GLU A 266 22.75 14.23 -1.88
CA GLU A 266 21.45 13.55 -1.87
C GLU A 266 21.30 12.57 -3.05
N ALA A 267 21.83 12.93 -4.22
CA ALA A 267 21.83 12.06 -5.40
C ALA A 267 22.66 10.78 -5.21
N GLU A 268 23.77 10.87 -4.48
CA GLU A 268 24.63 9.72 -4.18
C GLU A 268 24.02 8.78 -3.15
N LEU A 269 23.12 9.27 -2.29
CA LEU A 269 22.43 8.50 -1.26
C LEU A 269 21.05 7.99 -1.72
N LYS A 270 20.59 8.35 -2.91
CA LYS A 270 19.29 7.95 -3.48
C LYS A 270 19.03 6.44 -3.45
N PHE A 271 20.06 5.61 -3.56
CA PHE A 271 19.95 4.15 -3.51
C PHE A 271 19.31 3.63 -2.21
N ILE A 272 19.42 4.38 -1.10
CA ILE A 272 18.75 4.06 0.18
C ILE A 272 17.24 4.27 0.06
N THR A 273 16.82 5.40 -0.52
CA THR A 273 15.41 5.69 -0.77
C THR A 273 14.81 4.68 -1.76
N ASP A 274 15.54 4.36 -2.83
CA ASP A 274 15.10 3.39 -3.83
C ASP A 274 14.90 1.99 -3.21
N ALA A 275 15.78 1.56 -2.29
CA ALA A 275 15.64 0.31 -1.55
C ALA A 275 14.38 0.28 -0.66
N TRP A 276 14.12 1.35 0.10
CA TRP A 276 12.91 1.45 0.92
C TRP A 276 11.63 1.46 0.10
N LEU A 277 11.60 2.21 -1.01
CA LEU A 277 10.45 2.23 -1.92
C LEU A 277 10.20 0.85 -2.53
N GLN A 278 11.27 0.13 -2.93
CA GLN A 278 11.17 -1.24 -3.40
C GLN A 278 10.57 -2.17 -2.34
N ILE A 279 11.01 -2.06 -1.08
CA ILE A 279 10.45 -2.86 0.03
C ILE A 279 8.97 -2.57 0.22
N ILE A 280 8.57 -1.29 0.25
CA ILE A 280 7.18 -0.87 0.44
C ILE A 280 6.29 -1.49 -0.64
N GLU A 281 6.73 -1.44 -1.90
CA GLU A 281 6.00 -2.01 -3.03
C GLU A 281 5.94 -3.54 -2.98
N CYS A 282 7.07 -4.19 -2.71
CA CYS A 282 7.12 -5.65 -2.54
C CYS A 282 6.20 -6.15 -1.41
N ARG A 283 6.12 -5.42 -0.29
CA ARG A 283 5.20 -5.76 0.81
C ARG A 283 3.73 -5.63 0.40
N ARG A 284 3.39 -4.60 -0.38
CA ARG A 284 2.05 -4.43 -0.96
C ARG A 284 1.69 -5.62 -1.85
N VAL A 285 2.59 -6.00 -2.77
CA VAL A 285 2.38 -7.16 -3.64
C VAL A 285 2.21 -8.45 -2.83
N LEU A 286 3.11 -8.74 -1.88
CA LEU A 286 3.00 -9.96 -1.06
C LEU A 286 1.69 -10.04 -0.29
N LYS A 287 1.27 -8.94 0.36
CA LYS A 287 -0.03 -8.86 1.04
C LYS A 287 -1.13 -9.39 0.13
N TRP A 288 -1.24 -8.88 -1.09
CA TRP A 288 -2.29 -9.29 -2.02
C TRP A 288 -2.07 -10.70 -2.59
N THR A 289 -0.84 -11.14 -2.82
CA THR A 289 -0.59 -12.53 -3.25
C THR A 289 -1.07 -13.56 -2.21
N TYR A 290 -1.08 -13.24 -0.92
CA TYR A 290 -1.66 -14.13 0.10
C TYR A 290 -3.19 -14.20 0.02
N ALA A 291 -3.88 -13.09 -0.29
CA ALA A 291 -5.31 -13.13 -0.57
C ALA A 291 -5.59 -13.99 -1.82
N TYR A 292 -4.81 -13.83 -2.89
CA TYR A 292 -4.89 -14.66 -4.09
C TYR A 292 -4.65 -16.15 -3.79
N GLY A 293 -3.59 -16.48 -3.06
CA GLY A 293 -3.23 -17.85 -2.68
C GLY A 293 -4.31 -18.55 -1.84
N TYR A 294 -5.06 -17.80 -1.03
CA TYR A 294 -6.18 -18.37 -0.27
C TYR A 294 -7.29 -18.91 -1.19
N TYR A 295 -7.62 -18.18 -2.26
CA TYR A 295 -8.68 -18.51 -3.20
C TYR A 295 -8.22 -19.41 -4.36
N LEU A 296 -6.92 -19.69 -4.49
CA LEU A 296 -6.43 -20.70 -5.43
C LEU A 296 -7.06 -22.08 -5.15
N PRO A 297 -7.63 -22.76 -6.16
CA PRO A 297 -8.26 -24.06 -5.97
C PRO A 297 -7.28 -25.12 -5.43
N GLU A 298 -7.66 -25.83 -4.38
CA GLU A 298 -6.84 -26.91 -3.79
C GLU A 298 -7.16 -28.29 -4.37
N ASP A 299 -8.44 -28.51 -4.67
CA ASP A 299 -9.00 -29.76 -5.14
C ASP A 299 -9.35 -29.60 -6.61
N GLY A 300 -8.33 -29.64 -7.45
CA GLY A 300 -8.44 -29.52 -8.90
C GLY A 300 -7.69 -30.63 -9.62
N ASP A 301 -7.81 -30.62 -10.94
CA ASP A 301 -7.05 -31.48 -11.83
C ASP A 301 -5.52 -31.27 -11.69
N LYS A 302 -4.73 -32.08 -12.41
CA LYS A 302 -3.26 -31.99 -12.37
C LYS A 302 -2.77 -30.57 -12.74
N LYS A 303 -3.47 -29.85 -13.61
CA LYS A 303 -3.13 -28.49 -14.04
C LYS A 303 -3.29 -27.50 -12.90
N ALA A 304 -4.39 -27.54 -12.16
CA ALA A 304 -4.62 -26.68 -11.00
C ALA A 304 -3.56 -26.88 -9.90
N LYS A 305 -3.17 -28.13 -9.62
CA LYS A 305 -2.09 -28.43 -8.66
C LYS A 305 -0.73 -27.90 -9.11
N SER A 306 -0.42 -28.01 -10.41
CA SER A 306 0.82 -27.46 -10.98
C SER A 306 0.87 -25.94 -10.87
N LYS A 307 -0.24 -25.26 -11.21
CA LYS A 307 -0.37 -23.79 -11.06
C LYS A 307 -0.15 -23.35 -9.62
N LYS A 308 -0.76 -24.03 -8.66
CA LYS A 308 -0.58 -23.74 -7.24
C LYS A 308 0.87 -23.91 -6.79
N GLY A 309 1.52 -25.03 -7.16
CA GLY A 309 2.92 -25.25 -6.81
C GLY A 309 3.86 -24.22 -7.45
N PHE A 310 3.60 -23.82 -8.70
CA PHE A 310 4.36 -22.77 -9.37
C PHE A 310 4.18 -21.40 -8.71
N PHE A 311 2.95 -21.05 -8.33
CA PHE A 311 2.65 -19.85 -7.55
C PHE A 311 3.40 -19.83 -6.21
N GLU A 312 3.29 -20.91 -5.43
CA GLU A 312 3.95 -21.02 -4.12
C GLU A 312 5.48 -20.89 -4.26
N TYR A 313 6.06 -21.40 -5.36
CA TYR A 313 7.48 -21.28 -5.67
C TYR A 313 7.87 -19.83 -5.95
N LEU A 314 7.19 -19.16 -6.88
CA LEU A 314 7.46 -17.77 -7.21
C LEU A 314 7.29 -16.84 -6.00
N GLN A 315 6.23 -17.05 -5.21
CA GLN A 315 5.99 -16.27 -4.01
C GLN A 315 7.10 -16.47 -2.97
N GLY A 316 7.55 -17.72 -2.76
CA GLY A 316 8.63 -18.03 -1.81
C GLY A 316 9.97 -17.40 -2.20
N GLU A 317 10.32 -17.43 -3.48
CA GLU A 317 11.53 -16.79 -4.01
C GLU A 317 11.50 -15.27 -3.84
N ALA A 318 10.35 -14.64 -4.14
CA ALA A 318 10.15 -13.21 -3.95
C ALA A 318 10.24 -12.81 -2.47
N GLU A 319 9.58 -13.56 -1.58
CA GLU A 319 9.61 -13.30 -0.13
C GLU A 319 11.03 -13.43 0.45
N SER A 320 11.76 -14.47 0.08
CA SER A 320 13.15 -14.68 0.51
C SER A 320 14.05 -13.48 0.17
N ASN A 321 13.98 -13.00 -1.08
CA ASN A 321 14.78 -11.86 -1.52
C ASN A 321 14.34 -10.55 -0.84
N LEU A 322 13.03 -10.36 -0.63
CA LEU A 322 12.51 -9.21 0.11
C LEU A 322 13.03 -9.17 1.54
N GLU A 323 13.05 -10.29 2.26
CA GLU A 323 13.56 -10.31 3.63
C GLU A 323 15.06 -10.00 3.69
N ARG A 324 15.84 -10.45 2.70
CA ARG A 324 17.28 -10.11 2.60
C ARG A 324 17.50 -8.62 2.37
N LEU A 325 16.72 -8.03 1.46
CA LEU A 325 16.75 -6.59 1.19
C LEU A 325 16.33 -5.78 2.42
N HIS A 326 15.20 -6.15 3.04
CA HIS A 326 14.65 -5.47 4.20
C HIS A 326 15.61 -5.52 5.40
N HIS A 327 16.18 -6.70 5.68
CA HIS A 327 17.19 -6.85 6.72
C HIS A 327 18.42 -5.98 6.45
N CYS A 328 18.91 -5.94 5.21
CA CYS A 328 20.10 -5.16 4.86
C CYS A 328 19.90 -3.67 5.14
N ILE A 329 18.76 -3.10 4.76
CA ILE A 329 18.49 -1.68 5.01
C ILE A 329 18.08 -1.39 6.46
N GLU A 330 17.37 -2.30 7.14
CA GLU A 330 16.91 -2.07 8.52
C GLU A 330 18.02 -2.29 9.56
N LYS A 331 18.99 -3.18 9.26
CA LYS A 331 20.03 -3.59 10.22
C LYS A 331 21.42 -3.16 9.81
N ASP A 332 21.84 -3.51 8.60
CA ASP A 332 23.24 -3.30 8.19
C ASP A 332 23.58 -1.81 8.07
N ILE A 333 22.60 -0.95 7.73
CA ILE A 333 22.81 0.50 7.59
C ILE A 333 23.31 1.16 8.89
N HIS A 334 22.89 0.65 10.05
CA HIS A 334 23.28 1.22 11.34
C HIS A 334 24.78 1.10 11.62
N ASN A 335 25.48 0.18 10.93
CA ASN A 335 26.94 0.07 11.02
C ASN A 335 27.67 1.29 10.41
N TYR A 336 27.00 2.03 9.53
CA TYR A 336 27.54 3.18 8.80
C TYR A 336 27.00 4.52 9.32
N LEU A 337 25.88 4.50 10.05
CA LEU A 337 25.30 5.70 10.70
C LEU A 337 26.04 6.12 11.97
N ASN A 338 26.59 5.16 12.71
CA ASN A 338 27.08 5.39 14.07
C ASN A 338 28.60 5.59 14.18
N LYS A 339 29.37 5.27 13.14
CA LYS A 339 30.84 5.34 13.12
C LYS A 339 31.36 5.60 11.71
N GLU A 340 32.41 6.41 11.59
CA GLU A 340 33.20 6.47 10.36
C GLU A 340 33.84 5.10 10.09
N ARG A 341 33.35 4.48 9.02
CA ARG A 341 33.88 3.24 8.45
C ARG A 341 34.74 3.56 7.22
N PRO A 342 35.72 2.73 6.84
CA PRO A 342 36.48 2.91 5.61
C PRO A 342 35.55 3.11 4.39
N GLU A 343 35.91 4.03 3.50
CA GLU A 343 35.10 4.36 2.32
C GLU A 343 34.82 3.14 1.42
N GLU A 344 35.78 2.22 1.33
CA GLU A 344 35.63 0.96 0.58
C GLU A 344 34.56 0.03 1.18
N GLU A 345 34.38 0.01 2.51
CA GLU A 345 33.28 -0.74 3.15
C GLU A 345 31.92 -0.14 2.79
N PHE A 346 31.81 1.19 2.75
CA PHE A 346 30.57 1.87 2.36
C PHE A 346 30.24 1.68 0.88
N LYS A 347 31.23 1.73 -0.02
CA LYS A 347 31.06 1.39 -1.43
C LYS A 347 30.56 -0.05 -1.61
N SER A 348 31.13 -0.99 -0.86
CA SER A 348 30.68 -2.39 -0.85
C SER A 348 29.23 -2.52 -0.36
N PHE A 349 28.86 -1.81 0.71
CA PHE A 349 27.47 -1.75 1.18
C PHE A 349 26.53 -1.18 0.13
N ARG A 350 26.89 -0.05 -0.51
CA ARG A 350 26.10 0.57 -1.59
C ARG A 350 25.87 -0.40 -2.74
N ALA A 351 26.91 -1.11 -3.18
CA ALA A 351 26.82 -2.11 -4.24
C ALA A 351 25.92 -3.28 -3.82
N LYS A 352 26.07 -3.80 -2.59
CA LYS A 352 25.23 -4.86 -2.03
C LYS A 352 23.75 -4.45 -1.99
N LEU A 353 23.45 -3.28 -1.43
CA LEU A 353 22.08 -2.79 -1.28
C LEU A 353 21.42 -2.53 -2.64
N SER A 354 22.14 -1.91 -3.56
CA SER A 354 21.64 -1.66 -4.92
C SER A 354 21.37 -2.96 -5.67
N SER A 355 22.26 -3.95 -5.55
CA SER A 355 22.08 -5.28 -6.14
C SER A 355 20.86 -6.00 -5.55
N LEU A 356 20.72 -6.04 -4.22
CA LEU A 356 19.55 -6.63 -3.56
C LEU A 356 18.25 -5.93 -3.97
N THR A 357 18.27 -4.61 -4.13
CA THR A 357 17.10 -3.82 -4.57
C THR A 357 16.66 -4.26 -5.96
N THR A 358 17.58 -4.28 -6.92
CA THR A 358 17.29 -4.69 -8.30
C THR A 358 16.84 -6.14 -8.39
N VAL A 359 17.56 -7.06 -7.73
CA VAL A 359 17.23 -8.49 -7.75
C VAL A 359 15.86 -8.73 -7.15
N THR A 360 15.54 -8.10 -6.01
CA THR A 360 14.21 -8.21 -5.39
C THR A 360 13.13 -7.69 -6.35
N GLY A 361 13.34 -6.52 -6.97
CA GLY A 361 12.43 -5.99 -7.99
C GLY A 361 12.12 -7.00 -9.10
N ASN A 362 13.16 -7.64 -9.65
CA ASN A 362 12.99 -8.64 -10.71
C ASN A 362 12.15 -9.86 -10.28
N TYR A 363 12.35 -10.38 -9.07
CA TYR A 363 11.53 -11.49 -8.55
C TYR A 363 10.06 -11.10 -8.42
N PHE A 364 9.78 -9.87 -8.00
CA PHE A 364 8.42 -9.35 -7.88
C PHE A 364 7.78 -9.07 -9.24
N GLU A 365 8.53 -8.53 -10.20
CA GLU A 365 8.05 -8.37 -11.58
C GLU A 365 7.68 -9.71 -12.20
N ASN A 366 8.49 -10.74 -11.98
CA ASN A 366 8.21 -12.09 -12.47
C ASN A 366 6.96 -12.69 -11.80
N LEU A 367 6.81 -12.52 -10.48
CA LEU A 367 5.63 -12.95 -9.74
C LEU A 367 4.36 -12.25 -10.24
N VAL A 368 4.42 -10.93 -10.44
CA VAL A 368 3.31 -10.12 -10.98
C VAL A 368 2.92 -10.59 -12.36
N LYS A 369 3.88 -10.71 -13.30
CA LYS A 369 3.63 -11.19 -14.66
C LYS A 369 3.03 -12.60 -14.69
N ALA A 370 3.53 -13.50 -13.85
CA ALA A 370 3.01 -14.86 -13.77
C ALA A 370 1.57 -14.89 -13.27
N LEU A 371 1.20 -14.03 -12.32
CA LEU A 371 -0.16 -13.93 -11.81
C LEU A 371 -1.13 -13.31 -12.83
N GLU A 372 -0.71 -12.26 -13.53
CA GLU A 372 -1.49 -11.61 -14.59
C GLU A 372 -1.75 -12.55 -15.78
N ASN A 373 -0.76 -13.35 -16.15
CA ASN A 373 -0.90 -14.38 -17.19
C ASN A 373 -1.59 -15.66 -16.68
N GLY A 374 -2.22 -15.63 -15.51
CA GLY A 374 -2.99 -16.76 -14.97
C GLY A 374 -2.17 -18.01 -14.65
N LEU A 375 -0.87 -17.85 -14.36
CA LEU A 375 0.08 -18.92 -14.05
C LEU A 375 0.21 -19.94 -15.19
N GLU A 376 0.23 -19.48 -16.43
CA GLU A 376 0.53 -20.32 -17.59
C GLU A 376 2.04 -20.53 -17.73
N ASP A 377 2.46 -21.78 -17.93
CA ASP A 377 3.86 -22.11 -18.21
C ASP A 377 4.24 -21.46 -19.55
N THR A 378 5.03 -20.39 -19.51
CA THR A 378 5.71 -19.89 -20.71
C THR A 378 6.84 -20.85 -21.06
N SER A 379 6.53 -22.01 -21.62
CA SER A 379 7.52 -22.72 -22.43
C SER A 379 7.81 -21.84 -23.64
N SER A 380 9.08 -21.49 -23.84
CA SER A 380 9.63 -20.67 -24.93
C SER A 380 9.26 -19.18 -24.95
N GLN A 381 10.09 -18.35 -24.32
CA GLN A 381 10.68 -17.21 -25.01
C GLN A 381 12.03 -16.83 -24.38
N GLU A 382 12.97 -16.56 -25.26
CA GLU A 382 14.40 -16.41 -25.03
C GLU A 382 14.74 -15.29 -24.04
N ALA A 383 15.90 -15.44 -23.41
CA ALA A 383 16.56 -14.36 -22.69
C ALA A 383 16.68 -13.13 -23.61
N CYS A 384 15.84 -12.12 -23.40
CA CYS A 384 16.02 -10.81 -24.00
C CYS A 384 16.55 -9.85 -22.94
N SER A 385 17.84 -9.53 -23.05
CA SER A 385 18.47 -8.44 -22.33
C SER A 385 17.98 -7.09 -22.87
N SER A 386 17.63 -6.16 -21.98
CA SER A 386 17.85 -4.70 -22.07
C SER A 386 16.78 -4.01 -21.22
N GLN A 387 17.12 -3.47 -20.03
CA GLN A 387 17.46 -2.04 -19.90
C GLN A 387 16.57 -1.13 -20.77
N GLU A 388 15.32 -0.87 -20.33
CA GLU A 388 14.55 0.36 -20.65
C GLU A 388 13.12 0.28 -20.08
N ALA A 389 12.96 0.38 -18.75
CA ALA A 389 11.61 0.58 -18.17
C ALA A 389 11.57 1.32 -16.82
N CYS A 390 12.70 1.79 -16.26
CA CYS A 390 12.73 2.41 -14.93
C CYS A 390 13.19 3.88 -14.94
N SER A 391 12.81 4.67 -15.95
CA SER A 391 13.18 6.09 -16.05
C SER A 391 12.04 7.06 -16.41
N LYS A 392 10.78 6.61 -16.46
CA LYS A 392 9.64 7.49 -16.82
C LYS A 392 8.60 7.69 -15.71
N ILE A 393 9.03 8.06 -14.49
CA ILE A 393 8.14 8.71 -13.50
C ILE A 393 8.76 10.01 -12.92
N LYS A 394 9.98 10.41 -13.32
CA LYS A 394 10.60 11.68 -12.88
C LYS A 394 11.04 12.54 -14.07
N SER A 395 10.10 13.12 -14.80
CA SER A 395 10.33 14.36 -15.58
C SER A 395 9.04 14.86 -16.24
N ARG A 396 8.20 15.56 -15.48
CA ARG A 396 7.20 16.47 -16.08
C ARG A 396 6.94 17.69 -15.20
N THR A 397 8.01 18.34 -14.79
CA THR A 397 7.98 19.73 -14.30
C THR A 397 9.25 20.42 -14.77
N SER A 398 9.15 21.22 -15.85
CA SER A 398 9.86 22.49 -16.08
C SER A 398 9.95 22.84 -17.58
N LYS A 399 9.53 24.08 -17.89
CA LYS A 399 9.66 24.87 -19.15
C LYS A 399 8.65 24.51 -20.26
N LYS A 400 7.98 25.46 -20.93
CA LYS A 400 8.05 26.94 -20.99
C LYS A 400 6.81 27.44 -21.75
N GLY A 401 6.31 28.64 -21.47
CA GLY A 401 5.25 29.25 -22.29
C GLY A 401 4.78 30.64 -21.86
N ARG A 402 5.71 31.56 -21.61
CA ARG A 402 5.45 33.00 -21.46
C ARG A 402 4.87 33.49 -22.79
N LYS A 403 3.62 33.96 -22.82
CA LYS A 403 3.06 34.73 -23.93
C LYS A 403 2.95 36.18 -23.50
N ASP A 404 3.64 37.03 -24.23
CA ASP A 404 3.59 38.47 -24.14
C ASP A 404 2.20 38.98 -24.55
N TYR A 405 1.77 40.03 -23.85
CA TYR A 405 0.62 40.84 -24.20
C TYR A 405 0.99 41.76 -25.37
N GLY A 406 0.15 41.72 -26.41
CA GLY A 406 0.01 42.73 -27.46
C GLY A 406 -1.47 42.93 -27.73
#